data_AF-T1DWC1-F1
#
_entry.id   AF-T1DWC1-F1
#
_cell.length_a   1.000
_cell.length_b   1.000
_cell.length_c   1.000
_cell.angle_alpha   90.00
_cell.angle_beta   90.00
_cell.angle_gamma   90.00
#
_symmetry.space_group_name_H-M   'P 1'
#
loop_
_entity.id
_entity.type
_entity.pdbx_description
1 polymer ?
#
loop_
_entity_poly.entity_id
_entity_poly.type
_entity_poly.pdbx_seq_one_letter_code
_entity_poly.pdbx_strand_id
1 'polypeptide(L)'
;MFDITQNFPQLATLLHSPFLHNSLWQECISNTIFAFIAGFGFACALNPLKRTLILSAVFAAIGYNVRFLLMETSFFGFAGASFCASLCIGLLATIIAKKLTSPIEVVVFPALLPMFPGSYGYKSIISLLLFIQQNDDKGRLEYLLAFFDHFMIMVSVSLALVAGVLIVLSIFYEQSFMMTRGFKRLSLKDW
;
A
#
# COMPACT_ATOMS: atom_id res chain seq x y z
N MET A 1 10.40 30.16 -32.19
CA MET A 1 10.68 28.84 -31.63
C MET A 1 10.09 28.88 -30.23
N PHE A 2 8.94 28.25 -30.01
CA PHE A 2 8.16 28.39 -28.77
C PHE A 2 8.94 27.78 -27.60
N ASP A 3 9.43 28.63 -26.69
CA ASP A 3 10.09 28.20 -25.44
C ASP A 3 9.05 27.63 -24.46
N ILE A 4 8.86 26.31 -24.53
CA ILE A 4 7.95 25.51 -23.69
C ILE A 4 8.33 25.60 -22.19
N THR A 5 9.52 26.09 -21.87
CA THR A 5 10.08 26.22 -20.51
C THR A 5 9.50 27.36 -19.67
N GLN A 6 8.87 28.37 -20.28
CA GLN A 6 8.26 29.49 -19.53
C GLN A 6 6.81 29.21 -19.09
N ASN A 7 6.10 28.32 -19.79
CA ASN A 7 4.65 28.13 -19.58
C ASN A 7 4.31 27.03 -18.55
N PHE A 8 5.28 26.19 -18.17
CA PHE A 8 5.08 25.07 -17.25
C PHE A 8 6.22 24.96 -16.22
N PRO A 9 6.23 25.80 -15.16
CA PRO A 9 7.23 25.71 -14.09
C PRO A 9 7.21 24.35 -13.35
N GLN A 10 6.15 23.56 -13.49
CA GLN A 10 6.01 22.20 -12.95
C GLN A 10 6.75 21.11 -13.75
N LEU A 11 7.04 21.33 -15.04
CA LEU A 11 7.79 20.38 -15.87
C LEU A 11 9.30 20.52 -15.71
N ALA A 12 9.77 21.75 -15.43
CA ALA A 12 11.19 22.02 -15.18
C ALA A 12 11.67 21.41 -13.84
N THR A 13 10.82 21.40 -12.81
CA THR A 13 11.10 20.74 -11.53
C THR A 13 11.00 19.22 -11.62
N LEU A 14 10.22 18.66 -12.55
CA LEU A 14 10.21 17.23 -12.87
C LEU A 14 11.46 16.78 -13.64
N LEU A 15 12.02 17.61 -14.53
CA LEU A 15 13.27 17.32 -15.24
C LEU A 15 14.53 17.53 -14.39
N HIS A 16 14.48 18.44 -13.39
CA HIS A 16 15.50 18.62 -12.36
C HIS A 16 15.24 17.82 -11.07
N SER A 17 14.23 16.95 -11.06
CA SER A 17 13.95 16.06 -9.94
C SER A 17 15.08 15.03 -9.79
N PRO A 18 15.37 14.55 -8.56
CA PRO A 18 16.49 13.65 -8.25
C PRO A 18 16.42 12.27 -8.94
N PHE A 19 15.45 12.05 -9.82
CA PHE A 19 15.14 10.84 -10.60
C PHE A 19 16.33 10.22 -11.37
N LEU A 20 17.37 11.01 -11.67
CA LEU A 20 18.53 10.62 -12.47
C LEU A 20 19.78 10.25 -11.65
N HIS A 21 19.73 10.22 -10.32
CA HIS A 21 20.86 9.74 -9.52
C HIS A 21 20.85 8.19 -9.40
N ASN A 22 21.97 7.54 -9.71
CA ASN A 22 22.18 6.09 -9.55
C ASN A 22 21.76 5.52 -8.17
N SER A 23 21.76 6.33 -7.10
CA SER A 23 21.37 5.91 -5.75
C SER A 23 19.86 5.61 -5.64
N LEU A 24 19.00 6.40 -6.27
CA LEU A 24 17.54 6.17 -6.20
C LEU A 24 17.13 4.87 -6.89
N TRP A 25 17.75 4.53 -8.01
CA TRP A 25 17.51 3.27 -8.70
C TRP A 25 17.91 2.07 -7.84
N GLN A 26 19.02 2.17 -7.12
CA GLN A 26 19.47 1.12 -6.20
C GLN A 26 18.51 0.96 -5.02
N GLU A 27 18.08 2.07 -4.40
CA GLU A 27 17.11 2.05 -3.30
C GLU A 27 15.76 1.48 -3.74
N CYS A 28 15.26 1.90 -4.89
CA CYS A 28 14.00 1.44 -5.45
C CYS A 28 14.03 -0.07 -5.74
N ILE A 29 15.09 -0.56 -6.39
CA ILE A 29 15.26 -1.99 -6.68
C ILE A 29 15.37 -2.80 -5.39
N SER A 30 16.21 -2.35 -4.46
CA SER A 30 16.41 -3.01 -3.16
C SER A 30 15.10 -3.11 -2.39
N ASN A 31 14.39 -1.99 -2.24
CA ASN A 31 13.14 -1.94 -1.50
C ASN A 31 12.03 -2.73 -2.18
N THR A 32 12.00 -2.77 -3.53
CA THR A 32 11.07 -3.61 -4.29
C THR A 32 11.30 -5.09 -4.03
N ILE A 33 12.56 -5.53 -4.00
CA ILE A 33 12.92 -6.92 -3.70
C ILE A 33 12.54 -7.27 -2.26
N PHE A 34 12.83 -6.39 -1.29
CA PHE A 34 12.41 -6.61 0.10
C PHE A 34 10.89 -6.62 0.25
N ALA A 35 10.16 -5.74 -0.44
CA ALA A 35 8.71 -5.72 -0.44
C ALA A 35 8.12 -7.00 -1.06
N PHE A 36 8.74 -7.51 -2.12
CA PHE A 36 8.37 -8.80 -2.72
C PHE A 36 8.57 -9.96 -1.74
N ILE A 37 9.73 -10.03 -1.08
CA ILE A 37 10.04 -11.09 -0.10
C ILE A 37 9.10 -11.00 1.11
N ALA A 38 8.86 -9.79 1.63
CA ALA A 38 7.94 -9.56 2.72
C ALA A 38 6.51 -9.96 2.33
N GLY A 39 6.03 -9.52 1.16
CA GLY A 39 4.72 -9.89 0.62
C GLY A 39 4.58 -11.40 0.42
N PHE A 40 5.62 -12.07 -0.07
CA PHE A 40 5.66 -13.52 -0.21
C PHE A 40 5.59 -14.23 1.16
N GLY A 41 6.35 -13.76 2.14
CA GLY A 41 6.34 -14.30 3.51
C GLY A 41 4.97 -14.15 4.19
N PHE A 42 4.38 -12.96 4.11
CA PHE A 42 3.03 -12.70 4.63
C PHE A 42 1.97 -13.52 3.91
N ALA A 43 2.07 -13.65 2.59
CA ALA A 43 1.17 -14.50 1.82
C ALA A 43 1.31 -15.97 2.25
N CYS A 44 2.55 -16.47 2.46
CA CYS A 44 2.78 -17.84 2.92
C CYS A 44 2.15 -18.11 4.29
N ALA A 45 2.19 -17.14 5.21
CA ALA A 45 1.58 -17.26 6.54
C ALA A 45 0.04 -17.34 6.50
N LEU A 46 -0.60 -16.71 5.51
CA LEU A 46 -2.05 -16.72 5.32
C LEU A 46 -2.57 -17.94 4.54
N ASN A 47 -1.68 -18.88 4.19
CA ASN A 47 -1.94 -20.17 3.53
C ASN A 47 -2.90 -20.17 2.31
N PRO A 48 -2.73 -19.29 1.30
CA PRO A 48 -3.56 -19.33 0.11
C PRO A 48 -2.95 -20.23 -0.99
N LEU A 49 -3.73 -20.55 -2.03
CA LEU A 49 -3.32 -21.39 -3.16
C LEU A 49 -1.97 -20.91 -3.75
N LYS A 50 -1.08 -21.83 -4.16
CA LYS A 50 0.27 -21.50 -4.67
C LYS A 50 0.34 -20.39 -5.72
N ARG A 51 -0.72 -20.20 -6.52
CA ARG A 51 -0.84 -19.14 -7.54
C ARG A 51 -1.05 -17.74 -6.97
N THR A 52 -1.77 -17.61 -5.85
CA THR A 52 -2.07 -16.32 -5.21
C THR A 52 -0.88 -15.79 -4.42
N LEU A 53 0.02 -16.68 -3.96
CA LEU A 53 1.27 -16.31 -3.29
C LEU A 53 2.13 -15.38 -4.16
N ILE A 54 2.40 -15.81 -5.41
CA ILE A 54 3.25 -15.05 -6.33
C ILE A 54 2.56 -13.73 -6.70
N LEU A 55 1.24 -13.74 -6.91
CA LEU A 55 0.50 -12.52 -7.22
C LEU A 55 0.53 -11.50 -6.07
N SER A 56 0.43 -11.96 -4.83
CA SER A 56 0.50 -11.08 -3.66
C SER A 56 1.88 -10.43 -3.52
N ALA A 57 2.96 -11.20 -3.75
CA ALA A 57 4.31 -10.67 -3.76
C ALA A 57 4.54 -9.63 -4.88
N VAL A 58 4.00 -9.88 -6.08
CA VAL A 58 4.06 -8.91 -7.20
C VAL A 58 3.27 -7.64 -6.86
N PHE A 59 2.08 -7.75 -6.27
CA PHE A 59 1.31 -6.59 -5.85
C PHE A 59 1.97 -5.79 -4.74
N ALA A 60 2.65 -6.45 -3.78
CA ALA A 60 3.44 -5.76 -2.77
C ALA A 60 4.56 -4.91 -3.40
N ALA A 61 5.29 -5.50 -4.36
CA ALA A 61 6.32 -4.81 -5.14
C ALA A 61 5.75 -3.61 -5.92
N ILE A 62 4.65 -3.79 -6.64
CA ILE A 62 4.01 -2.71 -7.41
C ILE A 62 3.50 -1.61 -6.47
N GLY A 63 2.82 -1.98 -5.38
CA GLY A 63 2.32 -1.05 -4.38
C GLY A 63 3.43 -0.17 -3.79
N TYR A 64 4.55 -0.78 -3.42
CA TYR A 64 5.70 -0.06 -2.91
C TYR A 64 6.28 0.92 -3.94
N ASN A 65 6.43 0.48 -5.20
CA ASN A 65 6.90 1.34 -6.30
C ASN A 65 5.97 2.53 -6.54
N VAL A 66 4.66 2.31 -6.56
CA VAL A 66 3.68 3.39 -6.75
C VAL A 66 3.79 4.41 -5.62
N ARG A 67 3.89 3.95 -4.37
CA ARG A 67 4.07 4.83 -3.22
C ARG A 67 5.37 5.62 -3.32
N PHE A 68 6.48 4.97 -3.67
CA PHE A 68 7.78 5.61 -3.82
C PHE A 68 7.75 6.71 -4.90
N LEU A 69 7.22 6.38 -6.08
CA LEU A 69 7.06 7.35 -7.18
C LEU A 69 6.19 8.54 -6.79
N LEU A 70 5.10 8.32 -6.05
CA LEU A 70 4.25 9.42 -5.57
C LEU A 70 4.91 10.25 -4.47
N MET A 71 5.73 9.64 -3.60
CA MET A 71 6.48 10.39 -2.59
C MET A 71 7.56 11.29 -3.21
N GLU A 72 8.14 10.91 -4.35
CA GLU A 72 9.06 11.76 -5.10
C GLU A 72 8.35 12.97 -5.74
N THR A 73 7.05 12.87 -5.99
CA THR A 73 6.27 14.04 -6.42
C THR A 73 5.96 14.93 -5.22
N SER A 74 6.43 16.18 -5.20
CA SER A 74 6.16 17.14 -4.11
C SER A 74 4.67 17.48 -3.90
N PHE A 75 3.77 16.89 -4.67
CA PHE A 75 2.32 17.09 -4.60
C PHE A 75 1.63 16.22 -3.54
N PHE A 76 2.14 15.03 -3.24
CA PHE A 76 1.47 14.08 -2.34
C PHE A 76 2.20 13.90 -1.02
N GLY A 77 1.49 14.11 0.10
CA GLY A 77 1.98 13.74 1.43
C GLY A 77 2.03 12.22 1.64
N PHE A 78 2.73 11.77 2.69
CA PHE A 78 2.94 10.34 2.98
C PHE A 78 1.65 9.50 3.05
N ALA A 79 0.59 10.06 3.66
CA ALA A 79 -0.73 9.42 3.72
C ALA A 79 -1.42 9.39 2.34
N GLY A 80 -1.33 10.48 1.57
CA GLY A 80 -1.90 10.56 0.21
C GLY A 80 -1.23 9.61 -0.78
N ALA A 81 0.10 9.50 -0.75
CA ALA A 81 0.84 8.54 -1.56
C ALA A 81 0.43 7.09 -1.22
N SER A 82 0.23 6.80 0.06
CA SER A 82 -0.20 5.47 0.52
C SER A 82 -1.64 5.17 0.12
N PHE A 83 -2.55 6.16 0.17
CA PHE A 83 -3.92 6.04 -0.31
C PHE A 83 -3.98 5.71 -1.81
N CYS A 84 -3.25 6.46 -2.63
CA CYS A 84 -3.18 6.21 -4.07
C CYS A 84 -2.55 4.86 -4.38
N ALA A 85 -1.51 4.46 -3.65
CA ALA A 85 -0.89 3.16 -3.85
C ALA A 85 -1.85 2.01 -3.49
N SER A 86 -2.62 2.12 -2.40
CA SER A 86 -3.59 1.08 -2.03
C SER A 86 -4.78 1.01 -3.00
N LEU A 87 -5.23 2.16 -3.53
CA LEU A 87 -6.18 2.22 -4.65
C LEU A 87 -5.65 1.50 -5.89
N CYS A 88 -4.40 1.79 -6.31
CA CYS A 88 -3.78 1.15 -7.46
C CYS A 88 -3.69 -0.37 -7.29
N ILE A 89 -3.28 -0.86 -6.12
CA ILE A 89 -3.22 -2.30 -5.81
C ILE A 89 -4.62 -2.91 -5.90
N GLY A 90 -5.63 -2.27 -5.29
CA GLY A 90 -7.01 -2.73 -5.35
C GLY A 90 -7.53 -2.85 -6.79
N LEU A 91 -7.29 -1.83 -7.63
CA LEU A 91 -7.71 -1.82 -9.03
C LEU A 91 -6.98 -2.89 -9.85
N LEU A 92 -5.68 -3.09 -9.58
CA LEU A 92 -4.90 -4.11 -10.28
C LEU A 92 -5.37 -5.52 -9.90
N ALA A 93 -5.73 -5.71 -8.62
CA ALA A 93 -6.29 -6.95 -8.12
C ALA A 93 -7.67 -7.25 -8.72
N THR A 94 -8.53 -6.26 -8.93
CA THR A 94 -9.85 -6.46 -9.58
C THR A 94 -9.75 -6.79 -11.07
N ILE A 95 -8.76 -6.25 -11.80
CA ILE A 95 -8.49 -6.63 -13.19
C ILE A 95 -8.08 -8.11 -13.26
N ILE A 96 -7.23 -8.55 -12.33
CA ILE A 96 -6.74 -9.94 -12.26
C ILE A 96 -7.78 -10.90 -11.66
N ALA A 97 -8.77 -10.38 -10.93
CA ALA A 97 -9.85 -11.15 -10.33
C ALA A 97 -10.62 -12.01 -11.33
N LYS A 98 -10.83 -11.51 -12.56
CA LYS A 98 -11.50 -12.27 -13.63
C LYS A 98 -10.79 -13.58 -13.99
N LYS A 99 -9.49 -13.67 -13.72
CA LYS A 99 -8.66 -14.86 -13.98
C LYS A 99 -8.46 -15.73 -12.73
N LEU A 100 -8.82 -15.22 -11.56
CA LEU A 100 -8.65 -15.90 -10.28
C LEU A 100 -9.94 -16.57 -9.85
N THR A 101 -9.84 -17.83 -9.43
CA THR A 101 -10.96 -18.58 -8.82
C THR A 101 -11.15 -18.24 -7.33
N SER A 102 -10.26 -17.41 -6.77
CA SER A 102 -10.22 -17.09 -5.35
C SER A 102 -10.65 -15.64 -5.10
N PRO A 103 -11.25 -15.36 -3.93
CA PRO A 103 -11.57 -14.00 -3.51
C PRO A 103 -10.35 -13.09 -3.58
N ILE A 104 -10.55 -11.86 -4.05
CA ILE A 104 -9.50 -10.87 -4.32
C ILE A 104 -8.78 -10.49 -3.02
N GLU A 105 -9.52 -10.47 -1.92
CA GLU A 105 -9.08 -10.15 -0.57
C GLU A 105 -7.87 -11.00 -0.14
N VAL A 106 -7.85 -12.27 -0.55
CA VAL A 106 -6.78 -13.24 -0.21
C VAL A 106 -5.44 -12.83 -0.82
N VAL A 107 -5.45 -12.05 -1.91
CA VAL A 107 -4.22 -11.56 -2.56
C VAL A 107 -3.84 -10.18 -2.03
N VAL A 108 -4.84 -9.32 -1.83
CA VAL A 108 -4.65 -7.90 -1.47
C VAL A 108 -4.20 -7.73 -0.02
N PHE A 109 -4.77 -8.47 0.93
CA PHE A 109 -4.38 -8.34 2.35
C PHE A 109 -2.88 -8.61 2.60
N PRO A 110 -2.30 -9.75 2.17
CA PRO A 110 -0.86 -9.98 2.33
C PRO A 110 0.01 -8.98 1.56
N ALA A 111 -0.48 -8.44 0.45
CA ALA A 111 0.26 -7.44 -0.34
C ALA A 111 0.36 -6.07 0.36
N LEU A 112 -0.61 -5.74 1.21
CA LEU A 112 -0.66 -4.47 1.95
C LEU A 112 0.20 -4.48 3.22
N LEU A 113 0.42 -5.64 3.84
CA LEU A 113 1.17 -5.76 5.10
C LEU A 113 2.57 -5.14 5.05
N PRO A 114 3.39 -5.34 3.99
CA PRO A 114 4.68 -4.66 3.85
C PRO A 114 4.59 -3.13 3.81
N MET A 115 3.44 -2.56 3.47
CA MET A 115 3.24 -1.11 3.33
C MET A 115 2.75 -0.46 4.62
N PHE A 116 2.28 -1.24 5.60
CA PHE A 116 1.84 -0.70 6.88
C PHE A 116 3.00 0.01 7.60
N PRO A 117 2.79 1.24 8.12
CA PRO A 117 3.82 2.05 8.76
C PRO A 117 4.16 1.55 10.18
N GLY A 118 4.41 0.25 10.36
CA GLY A 118 4.66 -0.36 11.67
C GLY A 118 5.92 0.18 12.36
N SER A 119 6.92 0.64 11.60
CA SER A 119 8.11 1.28 12.12
C SER A 119 7.81 2.57 12.90
N TYR A 120 6.82 3.36 12.45
CA TYR A 120 6.38 4.57 13.15
C TYR A 120 5.67 4.22 14.46
N GLY A 121 4.91 3.13 14.50
CA GLY A 121 4.31 2.61 15.73
C GLY A 121 5.37 2.19 16.75
N TYR A 122 6.40 1.47 16.30
CA TYR A 122 7.52 1.11 17.17
C TYR A 122 8.26 2.34 17.72
N LYS A 123 8.54 3.33 16.86
CA LYS A 123 9.16 4.59 17.27
C LYS A 123 8.30 5.37 18.26
N SER A 124 6.97 5.40 18.07
CA SER A 124 6.04 6.01 19.02
C SER A 124 6.18 5.38 20.41
N ILE A 125 6.16 4.05 20.49
CA ILE A 125 6.32 3.33 21.78
C ILE A 125 7.67 3.64 22.44
N ILE A 126 8.76 3.68 21.66
CA ILE A 126 10.08 4.07 22.19
C ILE A 126 10.07 5.50 22.70
N SER A 127 9.52 6.46 21.95
CA SER A 127 9.43 7.85 22.39
C SER A 127 8.66 7.97 23.71
N LEU A 128 7.59 7.20 23.88
CA LEU A 128 6.86 7.14 25.14
C LEU A 128 7.68 6.52 26.28
N LEU A 129 8.44 5.46 26.00
CA LEU A 129 9.32 4.85 27.00
C LEU A 129 10.42 5.83 27.45
N LEU A 130 11.03 6.54 26.51
CA LEU A 130 12.04 7.57 26.78
C LEU A 130 11.45 8.76 27.55
N PHE A 131 10.20 9.14 27.26
CA PHE A 131 9.45 10.14 28.02
C PHE A 131 9.33 9.76 29.51
N ILE A 132 9.08 8.49 29.83
CA ILE A 132 8.95 8.01 31.22
C ILE A 132 10.31 8.02 31.95
N GLN A 133 11.40 7.74 31.23
CA GLN A 133 12.74 7.64 31.81
C GLN A 133 13.43 9.01 32.02
N GLN A 134 12.95 10.06 31.34
CA GLN A 134 13.60 11.37 31.34
C GLN A 134 13.13 12.24 32.51
N ASN A 135 14.09 12.74 33.31
CA ASN A 135 13.83 13.62 34.45
C ASN A 135 13.89 15.12 34.11
N ASP A 136 14.44 15.48 32.94
CA ASP A 136 14.51 16.87 32.47
C ASP A 136 13.23 17.28 31.73
N ASP A 137 12.69 18.46 32.07
CA ASP A 137 11.41 18.95 31.55
C ASP A 137 11.46 19.23 30.03
N LYS A 138 12.62 19.71 29.51
CA LYS A 138 12.79 20.00 28.08
C LYS A 138 12.87 18.72 27.25
N GLY A 139 13.72 17.78 27.66
CA GLY A 139 13.82 16.48 26.99
C GLY A 139 12.50 15.69 27.04
N ARG A 140 11.75 15.80 28.13
CA ARG A 140 10.44 15.15 28.26
C ARG A 140 9.42 15.69 27.25
N LEU A 141 9.37 16.99 27.02
CA LEU A 141 8.46 17.57 26.02
C LEU A 141 8.82 17.16 24.58
N GLU A 142 10.11 17.07 24.24
CA GLU A 142 10.55 16.63 22.92
C GLU A 142 10.10 15.20 22.61
N TYR A 143 10.28 14.26 23.55
CA TYR A 143 9.83 12.88 23.37
C TYR A 143 8.30 12.76 23.30
N LEU A 144 7.57 13.62 24.01
CA LEU A 144 6.11 13.67 23.93
C LEU A 144 5.64 14.14 22.54
N LEU A 145 6.26 15.18 21.98
CA LEU A 145 5.95 15.65 20.63
C LEU A 145 6.31 14.59 19.58
N ALA A 146 7.46 13.94 19.72
CA ALA A 146 7.87 12.84 18.84
C ALA A 146 6.90 11.65 18.90
N PHE A 147 6.34 11.35 20.07
CA PHE A 147 5.30 10.34 20.22
C PHE A 147 4.06 10.69 19.37
N PHE A 148 3.55 11.92 19.51
CA PHE A 148 2.37 12.36 18.77
C PHE A 148 2.61 12.41 17.27
N ASP A 149 3.77 12.89 16.82
CA ASP A 149 4.12 12.95 15.41
C ASP A 149 4.12 11.55 14.77
N HIS A 150 4.88 10.61 15.35
CA HIS A 150 4.94 9.24 14.83
C HIS A 150 3.61 8.50 14.92
N PHE A 151 2.84 8.73 16.00
CA PHE A 151 1.51 8.14 16.17
C PHE A 151 0.53 8.65 15.12
N MET A 152 0.47 9.97 14.89
CA MET A 152 -0.43 10.58 13.92
C MET A 152 -0.09 10.15 12.50
N ILE A 153 1.20 10.08 12.15
CA ILE A 153 1.66 9.56 10.85
C ILE A 153 1.20 8.10 10.67
N MET A 154 1.43 7.24 11.66
CA MET A 154 1.05 5.83 11.61
C MET A 154 -0.46 5.66 11.39
N VAL A 155 -1.28 6.35 12.19
CA VAL A 155 -2.74 6.26 12.13
C VAL A 155 -3.26 6.79 10.79
N SER A 156 -2.80 7.98 10.37
CA SER A 156 -3.22 8.59 9.11
C SER A 156 -2.94 7.69 7.91
N VAL A 157 -1.73 7.12 7.83
CA VAL A 157 -1.33 6.25 6.72
C VAL A 157 -2.05 4.91 6.77
N SER A 158 -2.24 4.33 7.96
CA SER A 158 -2.97 3.06 8.10
C SER A 158 -4.44 3.23 7.67
N LEU A 159 -5.08 4.33 8.09
CA LEU A 159 -6.44 4.67 7.66
C LEU A 159 -6.50 4.92 6.15
N ALA A 160 -5.53 5.64 5.58
CA ALA A 160 -5.44 5.87 4.14
C ALA A 160 -5.29 4.55 3.35
N LEU A 161 -4.39 3.65 3.78
CA LEU A 161 -4.20 2.35 3.14
C LEU A 161 -5.50 1.53 3.16
N VAL A 162 -6.11 1.40 4.33
CA VAL A 162 -7.35 0.63 4.52
C VAL A 162 -8.50 1.26 3.73
N ALA A 163 -8.69 2.58 3.81
CA ALA A 163 -9.75 3.27 3.08
C ALA A 163 -9.62 3.09 1.57
N GLY A 164 -8.42 3.24 0.99
CA GLY A 164 -8.22 3.09 -0.44
C GLY A 164 -8.57 1.69 -0.93
N VAL A 165 -8.18 0.65 -0.20
CA VAL A 165 -8.53 -0.74 -0.57
C VAL A 165 -10.01 -1.03 -0.36
N LEU A 166 -10.60 -0.57 0.76
CA LEU A 166 -12.03 -0.75 1.02
C LEU A 166 -12.90 -0.08 -0.05
N ILE A 167 -12.51 1.09 -0.56
CA ILE A 167 -13.20 1.76 -1.67
C ILE A 167 -13.24 0.83 -2.89
N VAL A 168 -12.10 0.25 -3.28
CA VAL A 168 -12.04 -0.63 -4.45
C VAL A 168 -12.81 -1.93 -4.22
N LEU A 169 -12.66 -2.55 -3.05
CA LEU A 169 -13.38 -3.78 -2.72
C LEU A 169 -14.90 -3.55 -2.69
N SER A 170 -15.36 -2.42 -2.14
CA SER A 170 -16.77 -2.06 -2.10
C SER A 170 -17.38 -1.88 -3.49
N ILE A 171 -16.63 -1.33 -4.44
CA ILE A 171 -17.10 -1.16 -5.83
C ILE A 171 -17.34 -2.51 -6.52
N PHE A 172 -16.56 -3.54 -6.17
CA PHE A 172 -16.59 -4.86 -6.84
C PHE A 172 -17.35 -5.95 -6.06
N TYR A 173 -18.03 -5.61 -4.96
CA TYR A 173 -18.77 -6.55 -4.11
C TYR A 173 -19.83 -7.39 -4.87
N GLU A 174 -20.42 -6.85 -5.94
CA GLU A 174 -21.46 -7.50 -6.76
C GLU A 174 -20.99 -8.79 -7.48
N GLN A 175 -19.68 -8.97 -7.73
CA GLN A 175 -19.19 -10.15 -8.45
C GLN A 175 -19.10 -11.43 -7.59
N SER A 176 -19.12 -11.30 -6.26
CA SER A 176 -18.96 -12.43 -5.33
C SER A 176 -20.26 -13.25 -5.14
N PHE A 177 -21.45 -12.63 -5.29
CA PHE A 177 -22.74 -13.31 -5.14
C PHE A 177 -23.22 -14.10 -6.37
N MET A 178 -22.53 -13.99 -7.51
CA MET A 178 -22.93 -14.71 -8.73
C MET A 178 -22.62 -16.21 -8.71
N MET A 179 -21.88 -16.71 -7.70
CA MET A 179 -21.53 -18.13 -7.59
C MET A 179 -22.60 -19.01 -6.91
N THR A 180 -23.64 -18.43 -6.27
CA THR A 180 -24.68 -19.21 -5.56
C THR A 180 -25.96 -19.46 -6.35
N ARG A 181 -26.11 -18.98 -7.60
CA ARG A 181 -27.27 -19.33 -8.45
C ARG A 181 -27.05 -20.60 -9.26
N GLY A 182 -26.78 -21.70 -8.56
CA GLY A 182 -27.04 -23.05 -9.06
C GLY A 182 -28.52 -23.40 -8.96
N PHE A 183 -29.41 -22.66 -9.63
CA PHE A 183 -30.79 -23.11 -9.77
C PHE A 183 -30.82 -24.20 -10.85
N LYS A 184 -30.50 -25.42 -10.41
CA LYS A 184 -30.76 -26.65 -11.16
C LYS A 184 -32.22 -26.60 -11.58
N ARG A 185 -32.48 -26.40 -12.88
CA ARG A 185 -33.75 -26.82 -13.48
C ARG A 185 -33.86 -28.31 -13.19
N LEU A 186 -34.63 -28.67 -12.18
CA LEU A 186 -35.24 -29.98 -12.09
C LEU A 186 -36.18 -30.09 -13.27
N SER A 187 -35.61 -30.50 -14.41
CA SER A 187 -36.35 -31.09 -15.50
C SER A 187 -36.91 -32.41 -14.97
N LEU A 188 -38.07 -32.33 -14.31
CA LEU A 188 -38.98 -33.46 -14.21
C LEU A 188 -39.47 -33.73 -15.63
N LYS A 189 -38.65 -34.51 -16.35
CA LYS A 189 -39.03 -35.15 -17.60
C LYS A 189 -39.43 -36.56 -17.20
N ASP A 190 -40.74 -36.75 -17.17
CA ASP A 190 -41.48 -37.97 -17.50
C ASP A 190 -40.70 -39.28 -17.29
N TRP A 191 -41.06 -40.04 -16.25
CA TRP A 191 -41.43 -41.47 -16.24
C TRP A 191 -41.96 -41.82 -14.85
#